data_AF-A0A2S5R225-F1
#
_entry.id   AF-A0A2S5R225-F1
#
_cell.length_a   1.000
_cell.length_b   1.000
_cell.length_c   1.000
_cell.angle_alpha   90.00
_cell.angle_beta   90.00
_cell.angle_gamma   90.00
#
_symmetry.space_group_name_H-M   'P 1'
#
loop_
_entity.id
_entity.type
_entity.pdbx_description
1 polymer ?
#
loop_
_entity_poly.entity_id
_entity_poly.type
_entity_poly.pdbx_seq_one_letter_code
_entity_poly.pdbx_strand_id
1 'polypeptide(L)'
;MELNQYVTDAIRTESRIEAVKVNKETLIAVLKAYVAVGNLLDDLKKNIFYNKQVDSYKWAQQKNTIQNQLGDIMSNIDGLRVDTMTFDPRLFHAIVGIATESTELVEAILTSIDNEVDIDHVNVKEELGDLNWYQAIAVDASEADWDDILSTNIEKLRKRYPEKFTSEHAINRNLEAERKILEGDKPNVRETDR
;
A
#
# COMPACT_ATOMS: atom_id res chain seq x y z
N MET A 1 9.86 14.85 16.45
CA MET A 1 10.89 14.59 15.44
C MET A 1 10.38 15.15 14.14
N GLU A 2 11.17 15.97 13.46
CA GLU A 2 10.78 16.52 12.15
C GLU A 2 10.77 15.42 11.09
N LEU A 3 9.82 15.44 10.16
CA LEU A 3 9.66 14.38 9.14
C LEU A 3 10.91 14.25 8.26
N ASN A 4 11.52 15.37 7.89
CA ASN A 4 12.75 15.37 7.08
C ASN A 4 13.98 14.88 7.87
N GLN A 5 14.01 15.11 9.18
CA GLN A 5 15.02 14.51 10.04
C GLN A 5 14.82 12.99 10.13
N TYR A 6 13.57 12.53 10.25
CA TYR A 6 13.26 11.10 10.25
C TYR A 6 13.69 10.39 8.97
N VAL A 7 13.45 11.01 7.80
CA VAL A 7 13.95 10.48 6.51
C VAL A 7 15.47 10.34 6.53
N THR A 8 16.16 11.39 6.96
CA THR A 8 17.63 11.40 7.07
C THR A 8 18.14 10.26 7.96
N ASP A 9 17.47 10.00 9.07
CA ASP A 9 17.86 8.94 9.99
C ASP A 9 17.52 7.54 9.45
N ALA A 10 16.38 7.37 8.76
CA ALA A 10 15.97 6.11 8.17
C ALA A 10 16.90 5.66 7.03
N ILE A 11 17.27 6.55 6.11
CA ILE A 11 18.12 6.18 4.96
C ILE A 11 19.54 5.77 5.37
N ARG A 12 19.98 6.14 6.59
CA ARG A 12 21.28 5.72 7.14
C ARG A 12 21.32 4.24 7.51
N THR A 13 20.15 3.62 7.74
CA THR A 13 20.04 2.20 8.10
C THR A 13 19.56 1.34 6.94
N GLU A 14 19.35 1.94 5.76
CA GLU A 14 18.87 1.26 4.55
C GLU A 14 19.87 0.22 4.05
N SER A 15 19.39 -1.00 3.80
CA SER A 15 20.13 -1.99 3.02
C SER A 15 20.06 -1.65 1.53
N ARG A 16 21.21 -1.47 0.88
CA ARG A 16 21.32 -1.08 -0.53
C ARG A 16 21.92 -2.18 -1.39
N ILE A 17 21.31 -2.38 -2.55
CA ILE A 17 21.78 -3.30 -3.60
C ILE A 17 21.86 -2.56 -4.93
N GLU A 18 22.79 -2.97 -5.80
CA GLU A 18 22.98 -2.34 -7.11
C GLU A 18 21.85 -2.66 -8.09
N ALA A 19 21.28 -3.87 -8.00
CA ALA A 19 20.20 -4.31 -8.85
C ALA A 19 19.41 -5.44 -8.19
N VAL A 20 18.10 -5.49 -8.44
CA VAL A 20 17.25 -6.60 -8.01
C VAL A 20 17.47 -7.78 -8.95
N LYS A 21 18.03 -8.86 -8.42
CA LYS A 21 18.32 -10.11 -9.12
C LYS A 21 17.41 -11.21 -8.57
N VAL A 22 16.47 -11.67 -9.39
CA VAL A 22 15.42 -12.62 -8.96
C VAL A 22 14.91 -13.39 -10.16
N ASN A 23 14.31 -14.56 -9.94
CA ASN A 23 13.49 -15.20 -10.97
C ASN A 23 12.28 -14.29 -11.27
N LYS A 24 12.22 -13.74 -12.48
CA LYS A 24 11.18 -12.78 -12.87
C LYS A 24 9.78 -13.40 -12.83
N GLU A 25 9.65 -14.66 -13.24
CA GLU A 25 8.37 -15.35 -13.32
C GLU A 25 7.81 -15.60 -11.91
N THR A 26 8.66 -16.04 -10.99
CA THR A 26 8.30 -16.19 -9.57
C THR A 26 7.92 -14.84 -8.94
N LEU A 27 8.72 -13.78 -9.15
CA LEU A 27 8.39 -12.45 -8.63
C LEU A 27 7.01 -11.99 -9.13
N ILE A 28 6.75 -12.12 -10.43
CA ILE A 28 5.47 -11.73 -11.03
C ILE A 28 4.31 -12.54 -10.43
N ALA A 29 4.48 -13.85 -10.25
CA ALA A 29 3.44 -14.71 -9.71
C ALA A 29 3.07 -14.32 -8.27
N VAL A 30 4.07 -14.11 -7.40
CA VAL A 30 3.88 -13.68 -6.01
C VAL A 30 3.20 -12.32 -5.94
N LEU A 31 3.69 -11.32 -6.70
CA LEU A 31 3.11 -9.98 -6.68
C LEU A 31 1.67 -9.96 -7.21
N LYS A 32 1.36 -10.73 -8.25
CA LYS A 32 -0.02 -10.85 -8.76
C LYS A 32 -0.95 -11.52 -7.75
N ALA A 33 -0.49 -12.57 -7.08
CA ALA A 33 -1.27 -13.23 -6.02
C ALA A 33 -1.55 -12.24 -4.88
N TYR A 34 -0.53 -11.51 -4.41
CA TYR A 34 -0.67 -10.50 -3.36
C TYR A 34 -1.67 -9.40 -3.74
N VAL A 35 -1.56 -8.84 -4.95
CA VAL A 35 -2.52 -7.83 -5.46
C VAL A 35 -3.95 -8.39 -5.51
N ALA A 36 -4.13 -9.63 -5.96
CA ALA A 36 -5.46 -10.25 -6.03
C ALA A 36 -6.08 -10.44 -4.64
N VAL A 37 -5.30 -10.87 -3.65
CA VAL A 37 -5.75 -10.96 -2.24
C VAL A 37 -6.07 -9.57 -1.68
N GLY A 38 -5.21 -8.58 -1.92
CA GLY A 38 -5.45 -7.19 -1.51
C GLY A 38 -6.75 -6.62 -2.08
N ASN A 39 -7.09 -6.94 -3.32
CA ASN A 39 -8.37 -6.54 -3.94
C ASN A 39 -9.58 -7.21 -3.25
N LEU A 40 -9.47 -8.48 -2.87
CA LEU A 40 -10.52 -9.17 -2.11
C LEU A 40 -10.71 -8.53 -0.72
N LEU A 41 -9.62 -8.19 -0.03
CA LEU A 41 -9.65 -7.48 1.26
C LEU A 41 -10.30 -6.10 1.11
N ASP A 42 -10.00 -5.37 0.04
CA ASP A 42 -10.61 -4.06 -0.23
C ASP A 42 -12.11 -4.16 -0.53
N ASP A 43 -12.56 -5.21 -1.24
CA ASP A 43 -13.98 -5.47 -1.47
C ASP A 43 -14.72 -5.83 -0.17
N LEU A 44 -14.12 -6.66 0.70
CA LEU A 44 -14.65 -6.95 2.04
C LEU A 44 -14.77 -5.68 2.89
N LYS A 45 -13.71 -4.87 2.92
CA LYS A 45 -13.72 -3.58 3.63
C LYS A 45 -14.84 -2.67 3.11
N LYS A 46 -14.99 -2.52 1.79
CA LYS A 46 -16.06 -1.68 1.22
C LYS A 46 -17.45 -2.21 1.56
N ASN A 47 -17.61 -3.52 1.63
CA ASN A 47 -18.86 -4.12 2.07
C ASN A 47 -19.15 -3.78 3.54
N ILE A 48 -18.19 -4.02 4.44
CA ILE A 48 -18.32 -3.81 5.89
C ILE A 48 -18.56 -2.33 6.23
N PHE A 49 -17.78 -1.41 5.65
CA PHE A 49 -17.84 0.00 6.04
C PHE A 49 -18.84 0.83 5.22
N TYR A 50 -19.11 0.43 3.97
CA TYR A 50 -19.91 1.25 3.05
C TYR A 50 -21.18 0.55 2.55
N ASN A 51 -21.50 -0.67 3.03
CA ASN A 51 -22.60 -1.51 2.54
C ASN A 51 -22.59 -1.74 1.02
N LYS A 52 -21.41 -1.63 0.40
CA LYS A 52 -21.26 -1.87 -1.04
C LYS A 52 -21.40 -3.37 -1.31
N GLN A 53 -22.31 -3.75 -2.20
CA GLN A 53 -22.43 -5.15 -2.61
C GLN A 53 -21.15 -5.62 -3.31
N VAL A 54 -20.71 -6.83 -2.97
CA VAL A 54 -19.56 -7.46 -3.61
C VAL A 54 -19.94 -7.83 -5.05
N ASP A 55 -19.12 -7.39 -6.00
CA ASP A 55 -19.25 -7.74 -7.40
C ASP A 55 -18.79 -9.20 -7.59
N SER A 56 -19.75 -10.11 -7.74
CA SER A 56 -19.49 -11.55 -7.80
C SER A 56 -18.62 -11.95 -8.99
N TYR A 57 -18.70 -11.21 -10.10
CA TYR A 57 -17.86 -11.45 -11.28
C TYR A 57 -16.41 -11.05 -10.99
N LYS A 58 -16.17 -9.84 -10.46
CA LYS A 58 -14.82 -9.41 -10.07
C LYS A 58 -14.22 -10.30 -9.00
N TRP A 59 -15.02 -10.69 -8.01
CA TRP A 59 -14.60 -11.63 -6.97
C TRP A 59 -14.12 -12.96 -7.58
N ALA A 60 -14.87 -13.52 -8.54
CA ALA A 60 -14.48 -14.73 -9.25
C ALA A 60 -13.18 -14.55 -10.05
N GLN A 61 -12.99 -13.39 -10.70
CA GLN A 61 -11.74 -13.08 -11.41
C GLN A 61 -10.52 -13.04 -10.48
N GLN A 62 -10.64 -12.42 -9.29
CA GLN A 62 -9.55 -12.40 -8.32
C GLN A 62 -9.23 -13.81 -7.81
N LYS A 63 -10.24 -14.63 -7.51
CA LYS A 63 -10.04 -16.04 -7.12
C LYS A 63 -9.33 -16.86 -8.19
N ASN A 64 -9.74 -16.73 -9.45
CA ASN A 64 -9.08 -17.42 -10.56
C ASN A 64 -7.62 -16.97 -10.72
N THR A 65 -7.36 -15.68 -10.51
CA THR A 65 -5.99 -15.14 -10.52
C THR A 65 -5.15 -15.80 -9.43
N ILE A 66 -5.65 -15.84 -8.18
CA ILE A 66 -4.96 -16.50 -7.06
C ILE A 66 -4.68 -17.97 -7.40
N GLN A 67 -5.68 -18.71 -7.86
CA GLN A 67 -5.51 -20.13 -8.19
C GLN A 67 -4.45 -20.36 -9.27
N ASN A 68 -4.45 -19.54 -10.33
CA ASN A 68 -3.44 -19.64 -11.40
C ASN A 68 -2.03 -19.32 -10.87
N GLN A 69 -1.90 -18.24 -10.10
CA GLN A 69 -0.59 -17.82 -9.58
C GLN A 69 -0.05 -18.80 -8.53
N LEU A 70 -0.91 -19.46 -7.75
CA LEU A 70 -0.49 -20.57 -6.89
C LEU A 70 0.11 -21.72 -7.71
N GLY A 71 -0.50 -22.07 -8.84
CA GLY A 71 0.07 -23.06 -9.77
C GLY A 71 1.44 -22.65 -10.29
N ASP A 72 1.61 -21.38 -10.68
CA ASP A 72 2.90 -20.84 -11.13
C ASP A 72 3.95 -20.87 -10.00
N ILE A 73 3.59 -20.48 -8.77
CA ILE A 73 4.48 -20.52 -7.59
C ILE A 73 4.90 -21.95 -7.28
N MET A 74 3.97 -22.91 -7.31
CA MET A 74 4.24 -24.32 -6.99
C MET A 74 5.01 -25.07 -8.10
N SER A 75 4.87 -24.62 -9.36
CA SER A 75 5.51 -25.27 -10.53
C SER A 75 6.90 -24.72 -10.83
N ASN A 76 7.29 -23.58 -10.25
CA ASN A 76 8.62 -23.02 -10.40
C ASN A 76 9.67 -23.90 -9.70
N ILE A 77 10.17 -24.88 -10.47
CA ILE A 77 11.34 -25.69 -10.16
C ILE A 77 12.57 -24.78 -10.19
N ASP A 78 13.18 -24.58 -9.01
CA ASP A 78 14.55 -24.13 -8.73
C ASP A 78 15.21 -23.10 -9.66
N GLY A 79 15.42 -21.88 -9.13
CA GLY A 79 16.74 -21.25 -8.91
C GLY A 79 17.75 -21.05 -10.06
N LEU A 80 17.51 -21.56 -11.26
CA LEU A 80 18.50 -21.58 -12.34
C LEU A 80 18.43 -20.33 -13.24
N ARG A 81 17.27 -19.67 -13.30
CA ARG A 81 17.08 -18.42 -14.04
C ARG A 81 16.97 -17.24 -13.09
N VAL A 82 17.98 -16.38 -13.11
CA VAL A 82 18.01 -15.12 -12.38
C VAL A 82 18.03 -13.99 -13.42
N ASP A 83 16.97 -13.19 -13.43
CA ASP A 83 16.88 -12.00 -14.26
C ASP A 83 17.31 -10.78 -13.44
N THR A 84 17.88 -9.77 -14.10
CA THR A 84 18.17 -8.46 -13.49
C THR A 84 17.05 -7.50 -13.84
N MET A 85 16.39 -6.92 -12.83
CA MET A 85 15.27 -6.00 -13.02
C MET A 85 15.75 -4.59 -13.32
N THR A 86 14.91 -3.81 -14.02
CA THR A 86 15.23 -2.45 -14.49
C THR A 86 14.63 -1.34 -13.62
N PHE A 87 13.81 -1.68 -12.63
CA PHE A 87 13.25 -0.70 -11.70
C PHE A 87 14.27 -0.35 -10.61
N ASP A 88 14.09 0.82 -9.98
CA ASP A 88 14.94 1.28 -8.87
C ASP A 88 14.91 0.25 -7.72
N PRO A 89 16.06 -0.32 -7.33
CA PRO A 89 16.13 -1.28 -6.23
C PRO A 89 15.68 -0.72 -4.87
N ARG A 90 15.86 0.58 -4.62
CA ARG A 90 15.45 1.23 -3.38
C ARG A 90 13.93 1.34 -3.30
N LEU A 91 13.29 1.78 -4.38
CA LEU A 91 11.83 1.80 -4.46
C LEU A 91 11.24 0.39 -4.39
N PHE A 92 11.89 -0.59 -5.01
CA PHE A 92 11.47 -1.98 -4.88
C PHE A 92 11.52 -2.46 -3.42
N HIS A 93 12.64 -2.23 -2.73
CA HIS A 93 12.81 -2.59 -1.33
C HIS A 93 11.75 -1.92 -0.44
N ALA A 94 11.52 -0.62 -0.63
CA ALA A 94 10.52 0.13 0.12
C ALA A 94 9.09 -0.37 -0.12
N ILE A 95 8.69 -0.61 -1.36
CA ILE A 95 7.32 -1.04 -1.69
C ILE A 95 7.06 -2.47 -1.21
N VAL A 96 8.02 -3.38 -1.40
CA VAL A 96 7.89 -4.76 -0.90
C VAL A 96 7.91 -4.78 0.63
N GLY A 97 8.76 -3.97 1.27
CA GLY A 97 8.77 -3.81 2.73
C GLY A 97 7.44 -3.31 3.28
N ILE A 98 6.85 -2.28 2.66
CA ILE A 98 5.50 -1.83 3.04
C ILE A 98 4.47 -2.97 2.94
N ALA A 99 4.58 -3.82 1.92
CA ALA A 99 3.69 -4.96 1.77
C ALA A 99 3.90 -6.03 2.86
N THR A 100 5.15 -6.29 3.28
CA THR A 100 5.44 -7.24 4.35
C THR A 100 4.97 -6.73 5.70
N GLU A 101 5.27 -5.48 6.08
CA GLU A 101 4.83 -4.92 7.37
C GLU A 101 3.29 -4.75 7.43
N SER A 102 2.65 -4.47 6.28
CA SER A 102 1.18 -4.48 6.19
C SER A 102 0.61 -5.89 6.40
N THR A 103 1.34 -6.93 6.02
CA THR A 103 0.95 -8.32 6.25
C THR A 103 1.05 -8.66 7.73
N GLU A 104 2.09 -8.22 8.44
CA GLU A 104 2.24 -8.42 9.88
C GLU A 104 1.09 -7.75 10.67
N LEU A 105 0.63 -6.56 10.24
CA LEU A 105 -0.59 -5.95 10.79
C LEU A 105 -1.85 -6.78 10.58
N VAL A 106 -1.97 -7.47 9.44
CA VAL A 106 -3.08 -8.39 9.17
C VAL A 106 -2.94 -9.66 10.03
N GLU A 107 -1.73 -10.16 10.23
CA GLU A 107 -1.44 -11.29 11.12
C GLU A 107 -1.78 -10.99 12.58
N ALA A 108 -1.62 -9.74 13.04
CA ALA A 108 -2.08 -9.32 14.37
C ALA A 108 -3.61 -9.46 14.53
N ILE A 109 -4.39 -9.17 13.48
CA ILE A 109 -5.84 -9.39 13.47
C ILE A 109 -6.16 -10.89 13.48
N LEU A 110 -5.47 -11.68 12.66
CA LEU A 110 -5.66 -13.14 12.63
C LEU A 110 -5.32 -13.79 13.96
N THR A 111 -4.23 -13.39 14.59
CA THR A 111 -3.81 -13.86 15.92
C THR A 111 -4.87 -13.56 16.98
N SER A 112 -5.47 -12.37 16.94
CA SER A 112 -6.59 -11.99 17.82
C SER A 112 -7.81 -12.88 17.60
N ILE A 113 -8.15 -13.19 16.35
CA ILE A 113 -9.27 -14.07 15.99
C ILE A 113 -9.01 -15.52 16.43
N ASP A 114 -7.86 -16.07 16.08
CA ASP A 114 -7.54 -17.50 16.28
C ASP A 114 -7.37 -17.86 17.75
N ASN A 115 -6.88 -16.93 18.57
CA ASN A 115 -6.66 -17.15 20.00
C ASN A 115 -7.74 -16.53 20.89
N GLU A 116 -8.75 -15.87 20.31
CA GLU A 116 -9.81 -15.15 21.04
C GLU A 116 -9.25 -14.14 22.07
N VAL A 117 -8.19 -13.41 21.69
CA VAL A 117 -7.52 -12.39 22.52
C VAL A 117 -7.65 -11.00 21.91
N ASP A 118 -7.47 -9.96 22.73
CA ASP A 118 -7.37 -8.59 22.23
C ASP A 118 -6.15 -8.41 21.29
N ILE A 119 -6.25 -7.48 20.36
CA ILE A 119 -5.14 -7.13 19.45
C ILE A 119 -3.93 -6.65 20.28
N ASP A 120 -2.75 -7.20 19.96
CA ASP A 120 -1.50 -6.75 20.56
C ASP A 120 -1.11 -5.37 20.04
N HIS A 121 -1.45 -4.34 20.82
CA HIS A 121 -1.12 -2.96 20.51
C HIS A 121 0.38 -2.63 20.58
N VAL A 122 1.20 -3.48 21.20
CA VAL A 122 2.66 -3.31 21.17
C VAL A 122 3.18 -3.71 19.79
N ASN A 123 2.81 -4.91 19.31
CA ASN A 123 3.14 -5.37 17.96
C ASN A 123 2.65 -4.37 16.90
N VAL A 124 1.39 -3.93 16.99
CA VAL A 124 0.85 -2.94 16.03
C VAL A 124 1.68 -1.65 16.00
N LYS A 125 2.22 -1.19 17.13
CA LYS A 125 3.05 0.03 17.15
C LYS A 125 4.42 -0.18 16.53
N GLU A 126 5.00 -1.37 16.69
CA GLU A 126 6.24 -1.78 16.04
C GLU A 126 6.07 -1.77 14.53
N GLU A 127 5.05 -2.48 14.01
CA GLU A 127 4.77 -2.52 12.56
C GLU A 127 4.46 -1.16 11.96
N LEU A 128 3.76 -0.29 12.70
CA LEU A 128 3.55 1.09 12.26
C LEU A 128 4.86 1.88 12.17
N GLY A 129 5.82 1.59 13.04
CA GLY A 129 7.18 2.13 12.98
C GLY A 129 7.93 1.67 11.73
N ASP A 130 7.86 0.38 11.44
CA ASP A 130 8.56 -0.22 10.29
C ASP A 130 7.91 0.19 8.95
N LEU A 131 6.58 0.33 8.92
CA LEU A 131 5.88 0.97 7.81
C LEU A 131 6.39 2.39 7.55
N ASN A 132 6.53 3.21 8.60
CA ASN A 132 7.04 4.57 8.44
C ASN A 132 8.50 4.57 7.95
N TRP A 133 9.30 3.59 8.38
CA TRP A 133 10.69 3.45 7.94
C TRP A 133 10.78 3.17 6.43
N TYR A 134 10.02 2.20 5.92
CA TYR A 134 9.97 1.94 4.48
C TYR A 134 9.34 3.09 3.70
N GLN A 135 8.32 3.77 4.25
CA GLN A 135 7.78 4.98 3.63
C GLN A 135 8.84 6.07 3.50
N ALA A 136 9.68 6.28 4.52
CA ALA A 136 10.75 7.26 4.47
C ALA A 136 11.75 6.96 3.33
N ILE A 137 12.09 5.68 3.12
CA ILE A 137 12.91 5.27 1.96
C ILE A 137 12.18 5.54 0.65
N ALA A 138 10.88 5.23 0.56
CA ALA A 138 10.08 5.48 -0.65
C ALA A 138 10.00 6.98 -0.98
N VAL A 139 9.85 7.84 0.03
CA VAL A 139 9.84 9.31 -0.14
C VAL A 139 11.16 9.79 -0.72
N ASP A 140 12.28 9.42 -0.12
CA ASP A 140 13.61 9.81 -0.60
C ASP A 140 13.92 9.26 -2.00
N ALA A 141 13.65 7.98 -2.24
CA ALA A 141 13.87 7.34 -3.54
C ALA A 141 12.92 7.83 -4.65
N SER A 142 11.79 8.44 -4.29
CA SER A 142 10.87 9.09 -5.25
C SER A 142 11.19 10.57 -5.48
N GLU A 143 12.26 11.10 -4.88
CA GLU A 143 12.60 12.54 -4.88
C GLU A 143 11.41 13.40 -4.40
N ALA A 144 10.63 12.88 -3.45
CA ALA A 144 9.45 13.53 -2.90
C ALA A 144 9.74 14.14 -1.52
N ASP A 145 8.77 14.89 -1.00
CA ASP A 145 8.80 15.44 0.35
C ASP A 145 7.50 15.10 1.09
N TRP A 146 7.62 14.78 2.39
CA TRP A 146 6.49 14.38 3.22
C TRP A 146 5.40 15.45 3.31
N ASP A 147 5.77 16.72 3.39
CA ASP A 147 4.80 17.81 3.51
C ASP A 147 3.92 17.88 2.26
N ASP A 148 4.50 17.71 1.07
CA ASP A 148 3.72 17.70 -0.17
C ASP A 148 2.83 16.44 -0.28
N ILE A 149 3.36 15.25 0.08
CA ILE A 149 2.60 14.00 0.08
C ILE A 149 1.38 14.09 1.01
N LEU A 150 1.61 14.54 2.25
CA LEU A 150 0.58 14.59 3.28
C LEU A 150 -0.44 15.71 3.00
N SER A 151 0.01 16.89 2.60
CA SER A 151 -0.88 18.01 2.26
C SER A 151 -1.75 17.68 1.05
N THR A 152 -1.17 17.16 -0.03
CA THR A 152 -1.91 16.75 -1.24
C THR A 152 -2.91 15.63 -0.94
N ASN A 153 -2.56 14.68 -0.06
CA ASN A 153 -3.51 13.65 0.37
C ASN A 153 -4.72 14.26 1.11
N ILE A 154 -4.49 15.20 2.03
CA ILE A 154 -5.57 15.89 2.75
C ILE A 154 -6.42 16.75 1.82
N GLU A 155 -5.83 17.47 0.86
CA GLU A 155 -6.57 18.27 -0.12
C GLU A 155 -7.51 17.39 -0.98
N LYS A 156 -6.99 16.26 -1.49
CA LYS A 156 -7.79 15.26 -2.19
C LYS A 156 -8.93 14.73 -1.32
N LEU A 157 -8.66 14.43 -0.04
CA LEU A 157 -9.68 13.92 0.88
C LEU A 157 -10.74 14.97 1.24
N ARG A 158 -10.36 16.25 1.41
CA ARG A 158 -11.31 17.37 1.58
C ARG A 158 -12.17 17.56 0.35
N LYS A 159 -11.61 17.38 -0.85
CA LYS A 159 -12.39 17.42 -2.10
C LYS A 159 -13.42 16.29 -2.15
N ARG A 160 -13.04 15.09 -1.70
CA ARG A 160 -13.94 13.93 -1.61
C ARG A 160 -14.98 14.08 -0.49
N TYR A 161 -14.59 14.64 0.64
CA TYR A 161 -15.40 14.78 1.85
C TYR A 161 -15.41 16.24 2.29
N PRO A 162 -16.27 17.11 1.69
CA PRO A 162 -16.26 18.56 1.97
C PRO A 162 -16.52 18.92 3.43
N GLU A 163 -17.29 18.10 4.15
CA GLU A 163 -17.57 18.29 5.58
C GLU A 163 -16.97 17.15 6.42
N LYS A 164 -17.44 15.93 6.17
CA LYS A 164 -17.02 14.72 6.86
C LYS A 164 -17.19 13.50 5.97
N PHE A 165 -16.65 12.39 6.44
CA PHE A 165 -16.83 11.09 5.79
C PHE A 165 -18.32 10.77 5.57
N THR A 166 -18.65 10.30 4.37
CA THR A 166 -19.92 9.63 4.07
C THR A 166 -19.66 8.43 3.15
N SER A 167 -20.41 7.34 3.34
CA SER A 167 -20.31 6.15 2.47
C SER A 167 -20.63 6.48 1.01
N GLU A 168 -21.56 7.41 0.79
CA GLU A 168 -21.93 7.91 -0.55
C GLU A 168 -20.73 8.52 -1.28
N HIS A 169 -20.00 9.45 -0.66
CA HIS A 169 -18.80 10.05 -1.24
C HIS A 169 -17.64 9.05 -1.39
N ALA A 170 -17.56 8.05 -0.50
CA ALA A 170 -16.56 6.99 -0.60
C ALA A 170 -16.79 6.09 -1.83
N ILE A 171 -18.05 5.84 -2.18
CA ILE A 171 -18.46 5.02 -3.33
C ILE A 171 -18.41 5.83 -4.63
N ASN A 172 -18.99 7.04 -4.64
CA ASN A 172 -19.18 7.88 -5.82
C ASN A 172 -18.07 8.94 -5.96
N ARG A 173 -16.83 8.47 -6.10
CA ARG A 173 -15.62 9.31 -6.19
C ARG A 173 -15.51 10.02 -7.54
N ASN A 174 -15.16 11.30 -7.52
CA ASN A 174 -14.77 12.03 -8.72
C ASN A 174 -13.25 11.86 -8.99
N LEU A 175 -12.90 10.79 -9.69
CA LEU A 175 -11.50 10.42 -9.96
C LEU A 175 -10.74 11.49 -10.76
N GLU A 176 -11.41 12.17 -11.69
CA GLU A 176 -10.78 13.22 -12.50
C GLU A 176 -10.40 14.44 -11.63
N ALA A 177 -11.32 14.88 -10.77
CA ALA A 177 -11.04 15.99 -9.85
C ALA A 177 -9.96 15.63 -8.83
N GLU A 178 -9.94 14.40 -8.31
CA GLU A 178 -8.88 13.93 -7.42
C GLU A 178 -7.52 13.88 -8.14
N ARG A 179 -7.49 13.47 -9.41
CA ARG A 179 -6.26 13.40 -10.21
C ARG A 179 -5.64 14.78 -10.45
N LYS A 180 -6.46 15.79 -10.77
CA LYS A 180 -5.98 17.18 -10.96
C LYS A 180 -5.23 17.70 -9.72
N ILE A 181 -5.76 17.44 -8.53
CA ILE A 181 -5.10 17.81 -7.26
C ILE A 181 -3.76 17.08 -7.11
N LEU A 182 -3.73 15.78 -7.40
CA LEU A 182 -2.52 14.94 -7.31
C LEU A 182 -1.42 15.35 -8.30
N GLU A 183 -1.78 15.99 -9.41
CA GLU A 183 -0.84 16.49 -10.43
C GLU A 183 -0.41 17.95 -10.19
N GLY A 184 -0.79 18.54 -9.05
CA GLY A 184 -0.38 19.89 -8.66
C GLY A 184 -1.29 21.02 -9.12
N ASP A 185 -2.44 20.70 -9.75
CA ASP A 185 -3.48 21.67 -10.11
C ASP A 185 -4.34 21.95 -8.86
N LYS A 186 -3.70 22.53 -7.83
CA LYS A 186 -4.28 22.78 -6.52
C LYS A 186 -5.37 23.86 -6.68
N PRO A 187 -6.63 23.60 -6.26
CA PRO A 187 -7.66 24.63 -6.30
C PRO A 187 -7.23 25.80 -5.42
N ASN A 188 -7.33 27.03 -5.94
CA ASN A 188 -7.09 28.26 -5.16
C ASN A 188 -7.96 28.23 -3.90
N VAL A 189 -7.39 27.84 -2.76
CA VAL A 189 -8.03 28.01 -1.46
C VAL A 189 -7.91 29.48 -1.15
N ARG A 190 -8.97 30.24 -1.47
CA ARG A 190 -9.15 31.55 -0.84
C ARG A 190 -9.23 31.28 0.65
N GLU A 191 -8.30 31.86 1.41
CA GLU A 191 -8.40 31.98 2.86
C GLU A 191 -9.80 32.48 3.20
N THR A 192 -10.65 31.59 3.69
CA THR A 192 -11.86 31.97 4.41
C THR A 192 -11.77 31.35 5.79
N ASP A 193 -11.29 32.24 6.66
CA ASP A 193 -11.66 32.43 8.04
C ASP A 193 -10.93 31.66 9.14
N ARG A 194 -10.59 32.50 10.12
CA ARG A 194 -9.81 32.35 11.35
C ARG A 194 -10.53 31.54 12.41
#